data_AF-A0A0W0VDQ8-F1
#
_entry.id   AF-A0A0W0VDQ8-F1
#
_cell.length_a   1.000
_cell.length_b   1.000
_cell.length_c   1.000
_cell.angle_alpha   90.00
_cell.angle_beta   90.00
_cell.angle_gamma   90.00
#
_symmetry.space_group_name_H-M   'P 1'
#
loop_
_entity.id
_entity.type
_entity.pdbx_description
1 polymer ?
#
loop_
_entity_poly.entity_id
_entity_poly.type
_entity_poly.pdbx_seq_one_letter_code
_entity_poly.pdbx_strand_id
1 'polypeptide(L)'
;MKAEITLNLRTREVYKLFERKISGDRLFIDAILHKINIVIGRCRRQDPIAIKVLYEMEQQLNARIQEFVSEIKRFEVLLSKKKEFKDKQINFVVQFHPKLIVYNSLILKLAEFFEVYDNLIANLKLLRLIGCFDTDEAYFINTQKYQKSANQTLSKIVLFN
;
A
#
# COMPACT_ATOMS: atom_id res chain seq x y z
N MET A 1 17.17 -18.77 -6.25
CA MET A 1 17.26 -17.98 -5.00
C MET A 1 15.87 -17.46 -4.66
N LYS A 2 15.45 -17.54 -3.39
CA LYS A 2 14.21 -16.92 -2.88
C LYS A 2 14.62 -15.96 -1.78
N ALA A 3 14.19 -14.71 -1.85
CA ALA A 3 14.39 -13.74 -0.78
C ALA A 3 13.05 -13.50 -0.06
N GLU A 4 13.10 -13.15 1.21
CA GLU A 4 11.92 -12.70 1.97
C GLU A 4 12.15 -11.25 2.37
N ILE A 5 11.11 -10.43 2.25
CA ILE A 5 11.09 -9.09 2.83
C ILE A 5 10.06 -9.06 3.96
N THR A 6 10.49 -8.56 5.11
CA THR A 6 9.60 -8.26 6.24
C THR A 6 9.22 -6.79 6.15
N LEU A 7 7.93 -6.51 6.04
CA LEU A 7 7.41 -5.15 6.03
C LEU A 7 7.32 -4.63 7.46
N ASN A 8 7.48 -3.32 7.62
CA ASN A 8 7.33 -2.66 8.92
C ASN A 8 6.08 -1.78 8.91
N LEU A 9 4.94 -2.34 9.30
CA LEU A 9 3.66 -1.63 9.27
C LEU A 9 3.30 -1.07 10.65
N ARG A 10 2.76 0.13 10.67
CA ARG A 10 2.36 0.88 11.87
C ARG A 10 0.87 0.82 12.13
N THR A 11 0.07 0.51 11.11
CA THR A 11 -1.39 0.63 11.16
C THR A 11 -2.09 -0.71 10.96
N ARG A 12 -3.15 -0.94 11.74
CA ARG A 12 -3.96 -2.17 11.65
C ARG A 12 -4.75 -2.23 10.35
N GLU A 13 -5.13 -1.08 9.79
CA GLU A 13 -5.89 -0.94 8.56
C GLU A 13 -5.16 -1.55 7.37
N VAL A 14 -3.86 -1.27 7.26
CA VAL A 14 -3.04 -1.85 6.19
C VAL A 14 -2.70 -3.30 6.51
N TYR A 15 -2.35 -3.62 7.77
CA TYR A 15 -2.08 -5.01 8.16
C TYR A 15 -3.26 -5.96 7.89
N LYS A 16 -4.51 -5.48 8.05
CA LYS A 16 -5.72 -6.27 7.73
C LYS A 16 -5.78 -6.72 6.27
N LEU A 17 -5.08 -6.08 5.34
CA LEU A 17 -5.01 -6.58 3.95
C LEU A 17 -4.26 -7.91 3.85
N PHE A 18 -3.31 -8.17 4.76
CA PHE A 18 -2.54 -9.42 4.84
C PHE A 18 -3.32 -10.55 5.50
N GLU A 19 -4.28 -10.21 6.37
CA GLU A 19 -5.19 -11.16 7.00
C GLU A 19 -6.50 -11.36 6.20
N ARG A 20 -6.75 -10.51 5.20
CA ARG A 20 -7.99 -10.51 4.45
C ARG A 20 -8.11 -11.81 3.66
N LYS A 21 -9.15 -12.59 4.00
CA LYS A 21 -9.53 -13.76 3.22
C LYS A 21 -10.45 -13.38 2.06
N ILE A 22 -10.29 -14.09 0.95
CA ILE A 22 -11.22 -14.12 -0.19
C ILE A 22 -11.88 -15.51 -0.26
N SER A 23 -12.62 -15.78 -1.34
CA SER A 23 -13.32 -17.06 -1.50
C SER A 23 -12.40 -18.27 -1.26
N GLY A 24 -12.91 -19.26 -0.52
CA GLY A 24 -12.18 -20.49 -0.20
C GLY A 24 -11.05 -20.31 0.82
N ASP A 25 -11.21 -19.38 1.78
CA ASP A 25 -10.25 -19.10 2.88
C ASP A 25 -8.85 -18.65 2.43
N ARG A 26 -8.63 -18.43 1.13
CA ARG A 26 -7.36 -17.97 0.59
C ARG A 26 -7.09 -16.53 1.01
N LEU A 27 -5.85 -16.20 1.38
CA LEU A 27 -5.48 -14.82 1.65
C LEU A 27 -5.45 -14.00 0.36
N PHE A 28 -5.93 -12.76 0.45
CA PHE A 28 -5.96 -11.80 -0.66
C PHE A 28 -4.55 -11.54 -1.21
N ILE A 29 -3.55 -11.41 -0.33
CA ILE A 29 -2.15 -11.24 -0.71
C ILE A 29 -1.65 -12.45 -1.52
N ASP A 30 -1.97 -13.68 -1.11
CA ASP A 30 -1.57 -14.88 -1.85
C ASP A 30 -2.20 -14.95 -3.25
N ALA A 31 -3.39 -14.38 -3.42
CA ALA A 31 -4.02 -14.26 -4.73
C ALA A 31 -3.26 -13.28 -5.64
N ILE A 32 -2.88 -12.11 -5.09
CA ILE A 32 -2.07 -11.11 -5.80
C ILE A 32 -0.72 -11.70 -6.21
N LEU A 33 0.03 -12.27 -5.26
CA LEU A 33 1.36 -12.83 -5.51
C LEU A 33 1.32 -13.95 -6.55
N HIS A 34 0.32 -14.82 -6.47
CA HIS A 34 0.12 -15.87 -7.46
C HIS A 34 -0.15 -15.31 -8.85
N LYS A 35 -1.00 -14.27 -8.96
CA LYS A 35 -1.30 -13.66 -10.25
C LYS A 35 -0.08 -12.99 -10.88
N ILE A 36 0.70 -12.26 -10.09
CA ILE A 36 1.99 -11.70 -10.52
C ILE A 36 2.90 -12.81 -11.04
N ASN A 37 3.01 -13.92 -10.30
CA ASN A 37 3.87 -15.05 -10.71
C ASN A 37 3.42 -15.68 -12.05
N ILE A 38 2.11 -15.80 -12.29
CA ILE A 38 1.58 -16.26 -13.59
C ILE A 38 2.02 -15.32 -14.71
N VAL A 39 1.83 -14.01 -14.54
CA VAL A 39 2.20 -13.01 -15.54
C VAL A 39 3.70 -13.06 -15.82
N ILE A 40 4.54 -13.06 -14.78
CA ILE A 40 6.01 -13.19 -14.93
C ILE A 40 6.39 -14.49 -15.66
N GLY A 41 5.74 -15.61 -15.33
CA GLY A 41 5.96 -16.89 -16.01
C GLY A 41 5.67 -16.84 -17.51
N ARG A 42 4.60 -16.14 -17.91
CA ARG A 42 4.26 -15.89 -19.31
C ARG A 42 5.23 -14.91 -19.98
N CYS A 43 5.66 -13.85 -19.29
CA CYS A 43 6.68 -12.92 -19.81
C CYS A 43 7.99 -13.65 -20.15
N ARG A 44 8.41 -14.64 -19.34
CA ARG A 44 9.60 -15.45 -19.61
C ARG A 44 9.48 -16.28 -20.90
N ARG A 45 8.26 -16.56 -21.35
CA ARG A 45 7.96 -17.22 -22.63
C ARG A 45 7.76 -16.21 -23.77
N GLN A 46 8.11 -14.94 -23.54
CA GLN A 46 7.97 -13.83 -24.49
C GLN A 46 6.52 -13.60 -24.96
N ASP A 47 5.53 -13.91 -24.11
CA ASP A 47 4.13 -13.60 -24.38
C ASP A 47 3.93 -12.08 -24.37
N PRO A 48 3.59 -11.44 -25.53
CA PRO A 48 3.50 -10.00 -25.63
C PRO A 48 2.34 -9.41 -24.79
N ILE A 49 1.27 -10.18 -24.58
CA ILE A 49 0.14 -9.76 -23.74
C ILE A 49 0.60 -9.71 -22.28
N ALA A 50 1.31 -10.73 -21.81
CA ALA A 50 1.82 -10.77 -20.45
C ALA A 50 2.82 -9.64 -20.17
N ILE A 51 3.70 -9.32 -21.13
CA ILE A 51 4.66 -8.21 -21.02
C ILE A 51 3.92 -6.88 -20.87
N LYS A 52 2.89 -6.65 -21.69
CA LYS A 52 2.04 -5.45 -21.58
C LYS A 52 1.35 -5.37 -20.22
N VAL A 53 0.74 -6.48 -19.76
CA VAL A 53 0.08 -6.55 -18.45
C VAL A 53 1.06 -6.26 -17.32
N LEU A 54 2.28 -6.80 -17.37
CA LEU A 54 3.31 -6.54 -16.36
C LEU A 54 3.64 -5.05 -16.28
N TYR A 55 3.82 -4.40 -17.44
CA TYR A 55 4.08 -2.96 -17.50
C TYR A 55 2.92 -2.13 -16.96
N GLU A 56 1.67 -2.50 -17.29
CA GLU A 56 0.47 -1.83 -16.78
C GLU A 56 0.33 -1.99 -15.25
N MET A 57 0.61 -3.17 -14.71
CA MET A 57 0.65 -3.39 -13.25
C MET A 57 1.67 -2.48 -12.57
N GLU A 58 2.88 -2.41 -13.12
CA GLU A 58 3.95 -1.58 -12.57
C GLU A 58 3.61 -0.09 -12.63
N GLN A 59 3.09 0.39 -13.77
CA GLN A 59 2.65 1.78 -13.93
C GLN A 59 1.53 2.13 -12.94
N GLN A 60 0.54 1.27 -12.75
CA GLN A 60 -0.56 1.52 -11.81
C GLN A 60 -0.09 1.59 -10.36
N LEU A 61 0.86 0.74 -9.96
CA LEU A 61 1.48 0.80 -8.64
C LEU A 61 2.28 2.09 -8.47
N ASN A 62 3.15 2.42 -9.43
CA ASN A 62 3.96 3.64 -9.39
C ASN A 62 3.09 4.90 -9.31
N ALA A 63 2.05 5.01 -10.14
CA ALA A 63 1.14 6.15 -10.11
C ALA A 63 0.47 6.30 -8.73
N ARG A 64 0.01 5.19 -8.14
CA ARG A 64 -0.65 5.23 -6.83
C ARG A 64 0.34 5.53 -5.70
N ILE A 65 1.57 5.01 -5.77
CA ILE A 65 2.64 5.35 -4.83
C ILE A 65 2.91 6.86 -4.86
N GLN A 66 3.08 7.45 -6.06
CA GLN A 66 3.35 8.88 -6.19
C GLN A 66 2.20 9.74 -5.64
N GLU A 67 0.94 9.34 -5.90
CA GLU A 67 -0.22 10.00 -5.32
C GLU A 67 -0.19 9.98 -3.78
N PHE A 68 0.07 8.81 -3.19
CA PHE A 68 0.14 8.67 -1.74
C PHE A 68 1.33 9.42 -1.12
N VAL A 69 2.50 9.41 -1.77
CA VAL A 69 3.66 10.19 -1.34
C VAL A 69 3.36 11.69 -1.36
N SER A 70 2.66 12.19 -2.38
CA SER A 70 2.24 13.59 -2.46
C SER A 70 1.31 13.95 -1.30
N GLU A 71 0.33 13.09 -1.01
CA GLU A 71 -0.58 13.28 0.12
C GLU A 71 0.12 13.23 1.48
N ILE A 72 1.08 12.32 1.67
CA ILE A 72 1.94 12.27 2.87
C ILE A 72 2.67 13.61 3.05
N LYS A 73 3.33 14.12 2.01
CA LYS A 73 4.01 15.41 2.07
C LYS A 73 3.06 16.54 2.44
N ARG A 74 1.85 16.55 1.88
CA ARG A 74 0.81 17.53 2.23
C ARG A 74 0.43 17.44 3.72
N PHE A 75 0.29 16.22 4.25
CA PHE A 75 0.01 16.00 5.67
C PHE A 75 1.17 16.42 6.57
N GLU A 76 2.40 16.11 6.21
CA GLU A 76 3.60 16.54 6.92
C GLU A 76 3.70 18.07 6.98
N VAL A 77 3.39 18.78 5.89
CA VAL A 77 3.30 20.25 5.90
C VAL A 77 2.23 20.74 6.87
N LEU A 78 1.04 20.11 6.91
CA LEU A 78 0.00 20.49 7.88
C LEU A 78 0.45 20.24 9.32
N LEU A 79 1.12 19.12 9.59
CA LEU A 79 1.67 18.77 10.90
C LEU A 79 2.73 19.78 11.33
N SER A 80 3.63 20.20 10.43
CA SER A 80 4.71 21.15 10.74
C SER A 80 4.20 22.54 11.18
N LYS A 81 2.98 22.91 10.78
CA LYS A 81 2.34 24.19 11.19
C LYS A 81 1.82 24.16 12.62
N LYS A 82 1.71 22.99 13.23
CA LYS A 82 1.21 22.81 14.59
C LYS A 82 2.36 23.02 15.57
N LYS A 83 2.14 23.86 16.59
CA LYS A 83 3.17 24.29 17.54
C LYS A 83 3.80 23.09 18.27
N GLU A 84 3.00 22.05 18.49
CA GLU A 84 3.36 20.82 19.18
C GLU A 84 4.44 20.01 18.44
N PHE A 85 4.46 20.11 17.11
CA PHE A 85 5.38 19.37 16.23
C PHE A 85 6.42 20.25 15.54
N LYS A 86 6.35 21.57 15.73
CA LYS A 86 7.32 22.48 15.16
C LYS A 86 8.74 22.06 15.58
N ASP A 87 9.62 21.92 14.60
CA ASP A 87 11.03 21.53 14.75
C ASP A 87 11.25 20.14 15.37
N LYS A 88 10.22 19.28 15.40
CA LYS A 88 10.31 17.89 15.88
C LYS A 88 10.20 16.91 14.74
N GLN A 89 11.00 15.85 14.81
CA GLN A 89 10.84 14.68 13.95
C GLN A 89 9.74 13.77 14.51
N ILE A 90 8.75 13.42 13.68
CA ILE A 90 7.70 12.47 14.04
C ILE A 90 8.13 11.09 13.57
N ASN A 91 8.25 10.15 14.50
CA ASN A 91 8.56 8.75 14.21
C ASN A 91 7.38 7.88 14.64
N PHE A 92 6.78 7.15 13.70
CA PHE A 92 5.72 6.20 14.00
C PHE A 92 6.30 4.85 14.46
N VAL A 93 5.73 4.31 15.52
CA VAL A 93 6.12 3.00 16.07
C VAL A 93 5.55 1.88 15.19
N VAL A 94 6.43 0.97 14.77
CA VAL A 94 6.07 -0.24 14.01
C VAL A 94 5.34 -1.22 14.94
N GLN A 95 4.26 -1.82 14.44
CA GLN A 95 3.40 -2.73 15.21
C GLN A 95 3.19 -4.09 14.55
N PHE A 96 3.33 -4.17 13.22
CA PHE A 96 3.05 -5.40 12.47
C PHE A 96 4.18 -5.69 11.48
N HIS A 97 4.48 -6.99 11.32
CA HIS A 97 5.61 -7.47 10.53
C HIS A 97 5.21 -8.55 9.50
N PRO A 98 4.27 -8.27 8.57
CA PRO A 98 3.93 -9.24 7.54
C PRO A 98 5.12 -9.47 6.61
N LYS A 99 5.20 -10.69 6.08
CA LYS A 99 6.29 -11.15 5.23
C LYS A 99 5.81 -11.36 3.80
N LEU A 100 6.65 -10.99 2.84
CA LEU A 100 6.44 -11.25 1.41
C LEU A 100 7.65 -12.00 0.86
N ILE A 101 7.41 -13.08 0.13
CA ILE A 101 8.48 -13.78 -0.58
C ILE A 101 8.72 -13.10 -1.92
N VAL A 102 9.94 -12.65 -2.16
CA VAL A 102 10.38 -11.93 -3.35
C VAL A 102 10.85 -12.92 -4.41
N TYR A 103 10.09 -13.00 -5.49
CA TYR A 103 10.37 -13.81 -6.67
C TYR A 103 10.65 -12.98 -7.93
N ASN A 104 10.34 -11.68 -7.90
CA ASN A 104 10.49 -10.74 -9.00
C ASN A 104 10.47 -9.30 -8.48
N SER A 105 10.87 -8.34 -9.32
CA SER A 105 10.94 -6.91 -8.97
C SER A 105 9.57 -6.28 -8.67
N LEU A 106 8.48 -6.76 -9.28
CA LEU A 106 7.13 -6.22 -9.01
C LEU A 106 6.70 -6.46 -7.56
N ILE A 107 7.21 -7.52 -6.91
CA ILE A 107 6.95 -7.77 -5.49
C ILE A 107 7.63 -6.70 -4.61
N LEU A 108 8.82 -6.22 -4.98
CA LEU A 108 9.46 -5.09 -4.27
C LEU A 108 8.62 -3.81 -4.42
N LYS A 109 8.06 -3.59 -5.60
CA LYS A 109 7.16 -2.46 -5.85
C LYS A 109 5.87 -2.56 -5.05
N LEU A 110 5.34 -3.78 -4.90
CA LEU A 110 4.16 -4.05 -4.06
C LEU A 110 4.47 -3.84 -2.58
N ALA A 111 5.66 -4.23 -2.11
CA ALA A 111 6.13 -3.94 -0.75
C ALA A 111 6.19 -2.42 -0.48
N GLU A 112 6.84 -1.67 -1.38
CA GLU A 112 6.89 -0.20 -1.33
C GLU A 112 5.48 0.41 -1.27
N PHE A 113 4.56 -0.08 -2.10
CA PHE A 113 3.17 0.36 -2.08
C PHE A 113 2.50 0.18 -0.71
N PHE A 114 2.69 -0.97 -0.06
CA PHE A 114 2.10 -1.21 1.27
C PHE A 114 2.70 -0.30 2.34
N GLU A 115 4.02 -0.08 2.32
CA GLU A 115 4.69 0.80 3.28
C GLU A 115 4.28 2.26 3.11
N VAL A 116 4.16 2.73 1.87
CA VAL A 116 3.68 4.09 1.56
C VAL A 116 2.22 4.24 1.98
N TYR A 117 1.37 3.26 1.67
CA TYR A 117 -0.04 3.28 2.10
C TYR A 117 -0.16 3.29 3.63
N ASP A 118 0.65 2.50 4.33
CA ASP A 118 0.68 2.48 5.80
C ASP A 118 1.13 3.82 6.39
N ASN A 119 2.18 4.44 5.83
CA ASN A 119 2.63 5.76 6.25
C ASN A 119 1.57 6.86 6.02
N LEU A 120 0.82 6.77 4.91
CA LEU A 120 -0.30 7.66 4.63
C LEU A 120 -1.38 7.54 5.71
N ILE A 121 -1.80 6.31 6.05
CA ILE A 121 -2.80 6.10 7.10
C ILE A 121 -2.28 6.55 8.47
N ALA A 122 -1.00 6.34 8.78
CA ALA A 122 -0.40 6.78 10.03
C ALA A 122 -0.42 8.32 10.16
N ASN A 123 -0.05 9.04 9.10
CA ASN A 123 -0.14 10.51 9.06
C ASN A 123 -1.58 11.00 9.19
N LEU A 124 -2.53 10.35 8.51
CA LEU A 124 -3.94 10.69 8.59
C LEU A 124 -4.49 10.55 10.02
N LYS A 125 -4.10 9.47 10.71
CA LYS A 125 -4.45 9.24 12.12
C LYS A 125 -3.84 10.29 13.04
N LEU A 126 -2.58 10.66 12.83
CA LEU A 126 -1.96 11.70 13.63
C LEU A 126 -2.67 13.05 13.46
N LEU A 127 -3.01 13.41 12.23
CA LEU A 127 -3.82 14.60 11.94
C LEU A 127 -5.15 14.59 12.70
N ARG A 128 -5.83 13.43 12.78
CA ARG A 128 -7.04 13.29 13.61
C ARG A 128 -6.75 13.53 15.09
N LEU A 129 -5.72 12.89 15.64
CA LEU A 129 -5.39 13.00 17.07
C LEU A 129 -5.12 14.45 17.51
N ILE A 130 -4.65 15.29 16.61
CA ILE A 130 -4.27 16.68 16.90
C ILE A 130 -5.34 17.70 16.49
N GLY A 131 -6.54 17.21 16.14
CA GLY A 131 -7.68 18.05 15.80
C GLY A 131 -7.53 18.79 14.46
N CYS A 132 -6.94 18.18 13.43
CA CYS A 132 -6.93 18.73 12.07
C CYS A 132 -8.20 18.40 11.26
N PHE A 133 -9.17 17.73 11.86
CA PHE A 133 -10.46 17.43 11.25
C PHE A 133 -11.57 18.09 12.06
N ASP A 134 -12.52 18.72 11.36
CA ASP A 134 -13.66 19.38 11.98
C ASP A 134 -14.62 18.35 12.61
N THR A 135 -14.70 17.15 12.03
CA THR A 135 -15.55 16.05 12.50
C THR A 135 -14.86 14.69 12.33
N ASP A 136 -15.27 13.72 13.15
CA ASP A 136 -14.87 12.32 13.00
C ASP A 136 -15.32 11.72 11.65
N GLU A 137 -16.45 12.20 11.12
CA GLU A 137 -16.96 11.80 9.81
C GLU A 137 -16.01 12.21 8.69
N ALA A 138 -15.49 13.44 8.72
CA ALA A 138 -14.52 13.92 7.74
C ALA A 138 -13.25 13.05 7.73
N TYR A 139 -12.75 12.67 8.90
CA TYR A 139 -11.64 11.72 9.02
C TYR A 139 -11.97 10.34 8.42
N PHE A 140 -13.16 9.81 8.73
CA PHE A 140 -13.59 8.50 8.26
C PHE A 140 -13.73 8.46 6.73
N ILE A 141 -14.34 9.49 6.14
CA ILE A 141 -14.46 9.64 4.68
C ILE A 141 -13.09 9.64 4.01
N ASN A 142 -12.12 10.37 4.55
CA ASN A 142 -10.76 10.40 4.02
C ASN A 142 -10.07 9.02 4.13
N THR A 143 -10.22 8.35 5.27
CA THR A 143 -9.67 7.00 5.47
C THR A 143 -10.25 6.01 4.46
N GLN A 144 -11.58 6.03 4.28
CA GLN A 144 -12.27 5.18 3.30
C GLN A 144 -11.85 5.48 1.86
N LYS A 145 -11.65 6.76 1.51
CA LYS A 145 -11.17 7.16 0.18
C LYS A 145 -9.84 6.48 -0.13
N TYR A 146 -8.84 6.59 0.73
CA TYR A 146 -7.53 5.97 0.49
C TYR A 146 -7.59 4.44 0.53
N GLN A 147 -8.39 3.87 1.43
CA GLN A 147 -8.62 2.42 1.46
C GLN A 147 -9.26 1.91 0.17
N LYS A 148 -10.26 2.62 -0.37
CA LYS A 148 -10.90 2.29 -1.64
C LYS A 148 -9.90 2.38 -2.79
N SER A 149 -9.11 3.44 -2.86
CA SER A 149 -8.06 3.59 -3.87
C SER A 149 -7.03 2.46 -3.82
N ALA A 150 -6.55 2.10 -2.63
CA ALA A 150 -5.61 1.00 -2.44
C ALA A 150 -6.22 -0.34 -2.88
N ASN A 151 -7.45 -0.63 -2.43
CA ASN A 151 -8.17 -1.85 -2.82
C ASN A 151 -8.40 -1.91 -4.34
N GLN A 152 -8.74 -0.79 -4.98
CA GLN A 152 -8.91 -0.76 -6.43
C GLN A 152 -7.62 -1.09 -7.18
N THR A 153 -6.48 -0.52 -6.76
CA THR A 153 -5.17 -0.84 -7.34
C THR A 153 -4.85 -2.33 -7.17
N LEU A 154 -5.01 -2.88 -5.96
CA LEU A 154 -4.69 -4.29 -5.69
C LEU A 154 -5.63 -5.27 -6.39
N SER A 155 -6.93 -4.96 -6.43
CA SER A 155 -7.91 -5.80 -7.14
C SER A 155 -7.66 -5.83 -8.64
N LYS A 156 -7.24 -4.71 -9.26
CA LYS A 156 -6.85 -4.70 -10.67
C LYS A 156 -5.75 -5.70 -10.97
N ILE A 157 -4.74 -5.82 -10.09
CA ILE A 157 -3.67 -6.82 -10.22
C ILE A 157 -4.25 -8.24 -10.32
N VAL A 158 -5.21 -8.56 -9.45
CA VAL A 158 -5.87 -9.88 -9.44
C VAL A 158 -6.68 -10.13 -10.71
N LEU A 159 -7.32 -9.08 -11.25
CA LEU A 159 -8.29 -9.17 -12.35
C LEU A 159 -7.68 -9.05 -13.76
N PHE A 160 -6.40 -8.73 -13.92
CA PHE A 160 -5.77 -8.75 -15.25
C PHE A 160 -5.91 -10.15 -15.87
N ASN A 161 -6.16 -10.25 -17.18
CA ASN A 161 -6.28 -11.54 -17.89
C ASN A 161 -5.11 -11.75 -18.85
#